data_AF-A0A840HD20-F1
#
_entry.id   AF-A0A840HD20-F1
#
_cell.length_a   1.000
_cell.length_b   1.000
_cell.length_c   1.000
_cell.angle_alpha   90.00
_cell.angle_beta   90.00
_cell.angle_gamma   90.00
#
_symmetry.space_group_name_H-M   'P 1'
#
loop_
_entity.id
_entity.type
_entity.pdbx_description
1 polymer ?
#
loop_
_entity_poly.entity_id
_entity_poly.type
_entity_poly.pdbx_seq_one_letter_code
_entity_poly.pdbx_strand_id
1 'polypeptide(L)'
;MSRLQFMEDHPLLDIVTKWPGRQPTQAAFEALGFSLHKAGQDELIQFCGAECSDLLHRYWDEVALETMQTLGQGNPDGRTFVIMPKYRSAFLDELFAARDFVEPPFVNPPLVRCVFEHLRKVYENQEFRENRMAVLSRLQRTEAERLRIDAAGGIRTKKDVIPFLEQFCGDLGFEGRSRNRWQKKVGGCLVFEIGVWLGGNVFRMWSPLKFRIVHVREPKYAFETEGAAVLGRLVPGADLYARWGSDLEYVLGIRALVELFNVIAGTFENALASGS
;
A
#
# COMPACT_ATOMS: atom_id res chain seq x y z
N MET A 1 19.93 -27.12 -17.32
CA MET A 1 19.29 -26.30 -18.37
C MET A 1 17.82 -26.70 -18.38
N SER A 2 16.81 -25.94 -17.97
CA SER A 2 16.55 -24.50 -18.08
C SER A 2 15.62 -24.07 -16.92
N ARG A 3 16.07 -23.15 -16.06
CA ARG A 3 15.24 -22.44 -15.05
C ARG A 3 15.30 -20.92 -15.25
N LEU A 4 15.87 -20.49 -16.39
CA LEU A 4 16.13 -19.11 -16.77
C LEU A 4 15.32 -18.66 -18.01
N GLN A 5 14.59 -19.59 -18.64
CA GLN A 5 13.42 -19.30 -19.49
C GLN A 5 12.19 -19.28 -18.57
N PHE A 6 11.36 -18.26 -18.42
CA PHE A 6 11.17 -16.98 -19.10
C PHE A 6 10.67 -15.98 -18.04
N MET A 7 11.47 -15.01 -17.62
CA MET A 7 10.88 -13.77 -17.08
C MET A 7 10.19 -12.95 -18.18
N GLU A 8 10.43 -13.29 -19.45
CA GLU A 8 9.97 -12.56 -20.63
C GLU A 8 8.55 -12.92 -21.09
N ASP A 9 7.90 -13.97 -20.56
CA ASP A 9 6.60 -14.46 -21.06
C ASP A 9 5.44 -14.42 -20.05
N HIS A 10 5.64 -13.88 -18.83
CA HIS A 10 4.57 -13.82 -17.84
C HIS A 10 3.66 -12.62 -18.10
N PRO A 11 2.39 -12.81 -18.52
CA PRO A 11 1.51 -11.70 -18.89
C PRO A 11 1.25 -10.74 -17.73
N LEU A 12 1.27 -11.25 -16.49
CA LEU A 12 1.17 -10.39 -15.31
C LEU A 12 2.42 -9.51 -15.11
N LEU A 13 3.62 -10.03 -15.35
CA LEU A 13 4.84 -9.23 -15.22
C LEU A 13 4.93 -8.15 -16.30
N ASP A 14 4.47 -8.46 -17.51
CA ASP A 14 4.40 -7.49 -18.60
C ASP A 14 3.41 -6.37 -18.32
N ILE A 15 2.24 -6.72 -17.81
CA ILE A 15 1.17 -5.73 -17.65
C ILE A 15 1.43 -4.82 -16.45
N VAL A 16 2.03 -5.30 -15.36
CA VAL A 16 2.35 -4.45 -14.20
C VAL A 16 3.38 -3.38 -14.52
N THR A 17 4.21 -3.55 -15.58
CA THR A 17 5.11 -2.48 -16.04
C THR A 17 4.38 -1.32 -16.70
N LYS A 18 3.07 -1.45 -16.98
CA LYS A 18 2.23 -0.39 -17.53
C LYS A 18 1.58 0.47 -16.45
N TRP A 19 1.76 0.13 -15.18
CA TRP A 19 1.29 0.96 -14.08
C TRP A 19 1.97 2.34 -14.15
N PRO A 20 1.23 3.46 -14.14
CA PRO A 20 1.80 4.79 -14.34
C PRO A 20 2.58 5.32 -13.11
N GLY A 21 2.67 4.55 -12.03
CA GLY A 21 3.44 4.88 -10.84
C GLY A 21 2.64 5.57 -9.74
N ARG A 22 3.35 5.95 -8.67
CA ARG A 22 2.76 6.50 -7.44
C ARG A 22 1.97 7.78 -7.67
N GLN A 23 2.53 8.77 -8.38
CA GLN A 23 1.96 10.12 -8.39
C GLN A 23 0.52 10.16 -8.91
N PRO A 24 0.17 9.54 -10.07
CA PRO A 24 -1.22 9.52 -10.52
C PRO A 24 -2.15 8.75 -9.58
N THR A 25 -1.68 7.65 -8.99
CA THR A 25 -2.45 6.87 -7.99
C THR A 25 -2.71 7.71 -6.75
N GLN A 26 -1.70 8.39 -6.22
CA GLN A 26 -1.83 9.25 -5.05
C GLN A 26 -2.79 10.41 -5.32
N ALA A 27 -2.67 11.10 -6.46
CA ALA A 27 -3.56 12.19 -6.82
C ALA A 27 -5.03 11.73 -6.92
N ALA A 28 -5.28 10.57 -7.53
CA ALA A 28 -6.62 10.00 -7.62
C ALA A 28 -7.18 9.59 -6.24
N PHE A 29 -6.34 9.07 -5.35
CA PHE A 29 -6.72 8.74 -3.98
C PHE A 29 -7.05 10.00 -3.15
N GLU A 30 -6.26 11.06 -3.30
CA GLU A 30 -6.52 12.38 -2.70
C GLU A 30 -7.81 13.01 -3.21
N ALA A 31 -8.16 12.81 -4.49
CA ALA A 31 -9.42 13.27 -5.07
C ALA A 31 -10.67 12.61 -4.45
N LEU A 32 -10.53 11.39 -3.91
CA LEU A 32 -11.59 10.75 -3.12
C LEU A 32 -11.69 11.31 -1.69
N GLY A 33 -10.76 12.22 -1.34
CA GLY A 33 -10.70 12.93 -0.07
C GLY A 33 -9.74 12.33 0.95
N PHE A 34 -9.13 11.17 0.69
CA PHE A 34 -8.19 10.58 1.64
C PHE A 34 -6.90 11.39 1.71
N SER A 35 -6.49 11.76 2.93
CA SER A 35 -5.44 12.77 3.17
C SER A 35 -4.44 12.39 4.26
N LEU A 36 -4.69 11.30 5.00
CA LEU A 36 -3.81 10.86 6.08
C LEU A 36 -2.41 10.49 5.57
N HIS A 37 -2.32 9.89 4.39
CA HIS A 37 -1.03 9.55 3.77
C HIS A 37 -0.20 10.82 3.53
N LYS A 38 -0.85 11.88 3.03
CA LYS A 38 -0.22 13.18 2.77
C LYS A 38 0.27 13.83 4.05
N ALA A 39 -0.54 13.82 5.10
CA ALA A 39 -0.10 14.31 6.42
C ALA A 39 1.14 13.58 6.94
N GLY A 40 1.24 12.27 6.70
CA GLY A 40 2.43 11.48 7.02
C GLY A 40 3.64 11.84 6.15
N GLN A 41 3.44 12.09 4.86
CA GLN A 41 4.50 12.57 3.96
C GLN A 41 5.00 13.96 4.39
N ASP A 42 4.10 14.89 4.68
CA ASP A 42 4.41 16.26 5.12
C ASP A 42 5.17 16.25 6.46
N GLU A 43 4.75 15.41 7.42
CA GLU A 43 5.47 15.19 8.69
C GLU A 43 6.92 14.73 8.44
N LEU A 44 7.11 13.78 7.53
CA LEU A 44 8.42 13.23 7.22
C LEU A 44 9.31 14.24 6.47
N ILE A 45 8.75 15.00 5.52
CA ILE A 45 9.45 16.09 4.85
C ILE A 45 9.87 17.17 5.86
N GLN A 46 8.96 17.55 6.76
CA GLN A 46 9.28 18.52 7.83
C GLN A 46 10.40 18.01 8.74
N PHE A 47 10.39 16.72 9.07
CA PHE A 47 11.44 16.10 9.89
C PHE A 47 12.79 16.07 9.17
N CYS A 48 12.80 15.69 7.89
CA CYS A 48 14.00 15.58 7.06
C CYS A 48 14.57 16.94 6.60
N GLY A 49 13.80 18.02 6.72
CA GLY A 49 14.13 19.32 6.11
C GLY A 49 13.51 19.46 4.73
N ALA A 50 13.00 20.66 4.42
CA ALA A 50 12.30 20.94 3.17
C ALA A 50 13.20 20.76 1.93
N GLU A 51 14.51 20.94 2.08
CA GLU A 51 15.53 20.67 1.07
C GLU A 51 15.61 19.20 0.66
N CYS A 52 15.14 18.27 1.51
CA CYS A 52 15.09 16.84 1.20
C CYS A 52 13.82 16.42 0.45
N SER A 53 12.88 17.34 0.19
CA SER A 53 11.57 17.01 -0.41
C SER A 53 11.70 16.26 -1.75
N ASP A 54 12.52 16.78 -2.67
CA ASP A 54 12.72 16.17 -3.99
C ASP A 54 13.36 14.78 -3.89
N LEU A 55 14.32 14.62 -2.97
CA LEU A 55 14.95 13.33 -2.68
C LEU A 55 13.92 12.31 -2.20
N LEU A 56 13.05 12.71 -1.26
CA LEU A 56 12.01 11.85 -0.70
C LEU A 56 10.97 11.46 -1.75
N HIS A 57 10.50 12.41 -2.56
CA HIS A 57 9.56 12.12 -3.63
C HIS A 57 10.13 11.15 -4.66
N ARG A 58 11.38 11.37 -5.10
CA ARG A 58 12.07 10.43 -5.99
C ARG A 58 12.21 9.06 -5.35
N TYR A 59 12.69 8.99 -4.11
CA TYR A 59 12.83 7.73 -3.37
C TYR A 59 11.50 6.95 -3.31
N TRP A 60 10.39 7.62 -2.99
CA TRP A 60 9.07 6.99 -2.96
C TRP A 60 8.57 6.52 -4.33
N ASP A 61 8.80 7.30 -5.39
CA ASP A 61 8.44 6.91 -6.75
C ASP A 61 9.18 5.63 -7.19
N GLU A 62 10.47 5.55 -6.89
CA GLU A 62 11.35 4.43 -7.21
C GLU A 62 10.97 3.15 -6.43
N VAL A 63 10.72 3.29 -5.12
CA VAL A 63 10.25 2.20 -4.26
C VAL A 63 8.90 1.66 -4.72
N ALA A 64 7.97 2.55 -5.11
CA ALA A 64 6.65 2.15 -5.58
C ALA A 64 6.73 1.34 -6.89
N LEU A 65 7.54 1.79 -7.85
CA LEU A 65 7.72 1.09 -9.13
C LEU A 65 8.32 -0.30 -8.94
N GLU A 66 9.40 -0.44 -8.18
CA GLU A 66 9.98 -1.76 -7.89
C GLU A 66 9.00 -2.64 -7.11
N THR A 67 8.23 -2.09 -6.16
CA THR A 67 7.23 -2.84 -5.40
C THR A 67 6.13 -3.40 -6.33
N MET A 68 5.62 -2.61 -7.26
CA MET A 68 4.61 -3.07 -8.21
C MET A 68 5.16 -4.15 -9.15
N GLN A 69 6.35 -3.93 -9.72
CA GLN A 69 6.95 -4.87 -10.69
C GLN A 69 7.49 -6.15 -10.05
N THR A 70 7.72 -6.16 -8.75
CA THR A 70 8.05 -7.37 -7.96
C THR A 70 6.80 -8.06 -7.43
N LEU A 71 5.61 -7.65 -7.87
CA LEU A 71 4.33 -8.19 -7.43
C LEU A 71 4.10 -8.09 -5.91
N GLY A 72 4.68 -7.06 -5.27
CA GLY A 72 4.65 -6.87 -3.82
C GLY A 72 5.58 -7.80 -3.03
N GLN A 73 6.32 -8.69 -3.71
CA GLN A 73 7.18 -9.71 -3.10
C GLN A 73 8.66 -9.29 -3.02
N GLY A 74 8.96 -8.04 -3.38
CA GLY A 74 10.28 -7.43 -3.20
C GLY A 74 10.42 -6.66 -1.89
N ASN A 75 11.67 -6.44 -1.49
CA ASN A 75 12.04 -5.42 -0.51
C ASN A 75 13.03 -4.44 -1.15
N PRO A 76 12.54 -3.33 -1.72
CA PRO A 76 13.40 -2.32 -2.35
C PRO A 76 14.50 -1.77 -1.44
N ASP A 77 14.25 -1.62 -0.14
CA ASP A 77 15.23 -1.12 0.84
C ASP A 77 16.28 -2.15 1.26
N GLY A 78 15.94 -3.43 1.15
CA GLY A 78 16.87 -4.54 1.36
C GLY A 78 17.61 -4.97 0.09
N ARG A 79 17.21 -4.44 -1.08
CA ARG A 79 17.57 -4.94 -2.43
C ARG A 79 17.37 -6.45 -2.59
N THR A 80 16.38 -7.03 -1.89
CA THR A 80 16.06 -8.46 -1.98
C THR A 80 14.79 -8.68 -2.79
N PHE A 81 14.88 -9.47 -3.86
CA PHE A 81 13.79 -9.67 -4.82
C PHE A 81 13.55 -11.17 -5.04
N VAL A 82 12.36 -11.64 -4.68
CA VAL A 82 11.90 -13.00 -5.02
C VAL A 82 11.57 -13.09 -6.50
N ILE A 83 10.93 -12.04 -7.01
CA ILE A 83 10.63 -11.82 -8.42
C ILE A 83 11.48 -10.64 -8.86
N MET A 84 12.34 -10.84 -9.85
CA MET A 84 13.16 -9.76 -10.38
C MET A 84 12.28 -8.79 -11.19
N PRO A 85 12.31 -7.48 -10.88
CA PRO A 85 11.56 -6.51 -11.68
C PRO A 85 12.24 -6.27 -13.03
N LYS A 86 11.48 -5.86 -14.04
CA LYS A 86 12.06 -5.38 -15.31
C LYS A 86 12.74 -4.03 -15.12
N TYR A 87 12.17 -3.18 -14.27
CA TYR A 87 12.75 -1.94 -13.81
C TYR A 87 13.53 -2.15 -12.51
N ARG A 88 14.83 -1.88 -12.55
CA ARG A 88 15.68 -1.83 -11.36
C ARG A 88 16.24 -0.42 -11.22
N SER A 89 15.96 0.21 -10.09
CA SER A 89 16.35 1.59 -9.85
C SER A 89 17.84 1.70 -9.56
N ALA A 90 18.58 2.30 -10.50
CA ALA A 90 19.99 2.65 -10.29
C ALA A 90 20.14 3.62 -9.11
N PHE A 91 19.17 4.53 -8.92
CA PHE A 91 19.14 5.45 -7.79
C PHE A 91 19.04 4.72 -6.44
N LEU A 92 18.16 3.72 -6.32
CA LEU A 92 18.08 2.93 -5.08
C LEU A 92 19.33 2.04 -4.90
N ASP A 93 19.94 1.54 -5.98
CA ASP A 93 21.21 0.83 -5.89
C ASP A 93 22.34 1.73 -5.37
N GLU A 94 22.41 2.99 -5.84
CA GLU A 94 23.36 4.01 -5.36
C GLU A 94 23.15 4.34 -3.87
N LEU A 95 21.90 4.60 -3.46
CA LEU A 95 21.58 4.85 -2.06
C LEU A 95 21.91 3.65 -1.17
N PHE A 96 21.64 2.43 -1.63
CA PHE A 96 21.96 1.22 -0.89
C PHE A 96 23.48 1.02 -0.74
N ALA A 97 24.25 1.27 -1.81
CA ALA A 97 25.71 1.17 -1.78
C ALA A 97 26.35 2.24 -0.88
N ALA A 98 25.76 3.44 -0.81
CA ALA A 98 26.22 4.54 0.03
C ALA A 98 25.76 4.44 1.50
N ARG A 99 24.91 3.46 1.84
CA ARG A 99 24.27 3.37 3.17
C ARG A 99 25.29 3.01 4.25
N ASP A 100 25.57 3.97 5.13
CA ASP A 100 26.53 3.86 6.24
C ASP A 100 25.87 3.75 7.64
N PHE A 101 24.54 3.76 7.71
CA PHE A 101 23.77 3.94 8.96
C PHE A 101 22.91 2.73 9.38
N VAL A 102 23.34 1.50 9.13
CA VAL A 102 22.59 0.30 9.56
C VAL A 102 22.93 -0.08 11.00
N GLU A 103 21.93 0.01 11.87
CA GLU A 103 22.08 -0.26 13.31
C GLU A 103 21.09 -1.35 13.77
N PRO A 104 21.51 -2.36 14.56
CA PRO A 104 20.58 -3.24 15.25
C PRO A 104 19.64 -2.45 16.18
N PRO A 105 18.35 -2.84 16.33
CA PRO A 105 17.69 -4.04 15.81
C PRO A 105 17.03 -3.86 14.44
N PHE A 106 17.29 -2.76 13.72
CA PHE A 106 16.58 -2.42 12.49
C PHE A 106 17.09 -3.24 11.31
N VAL A 107 16.29 -4.23 10.87
CA VAL A 107 16.60 -5.08 9.72
C VAL A 107 16.01 -4.45 8.45
N ASN A 108 16.87 -4.14 7.47
CA ASN A 108 16.52 -3.45 6.21
C ASN A 108 15.87 -2.07 6.41
N PRO A 109 16.56 -1.10 7.04
CA PRO A 109 16.02 0.24 7.20
C PRO A 109 15.89 0.95 5.84
N PRO A 110 15.02 1.99 5.75
CA PRO A 110 14.92 2.86 4.59
C PRO A 110 16.30 3.35 4.10
N LEU A 111 16.45 3.50 2.78
CA LEU A 111 17.74 3.88 2.18
C LEU A 111 18.12 5.35 2.38
N VAL A 112 17.18 6.18 2.85
CA VAL A 112 17.40 7.59 3.13
C VAL A 112 17.59 7.79 4.63
N ARG A 113 18.73 8.37 5.03
CA ARG A 113 19.14 8.51 6.44
C ARG A 113 18.09 9.18 7.32
N CYS A 114 17.54 10.31 6.89
CA CYS A 114 16.55 11.04 7.67
C CYS A 114 15.25 10.24 7.86
N VAL A 115 14.89 9.38 6.89
CA VAL A 115 13.72 8.48 6.99
C VAL A 115 14.00 7.38 8.01
N PHE A 116 15.21 6.83 8.02
CA PHE A 116 15.64 5.92 9.07
C PHE A 116 15.65 6.58 10.45
N GLU A 117 16.17 7.80 10.56
CA GLU A 117 16.21 8.55 11.83
C GLU A 117 14.80 8.88 12.34
N HIS A 118 13.86 9.20 11.44
CA HIS A 118 12.45 9.36 11.79
C HIS A 118 11.85 8.04 12.30
N LEU A 119 12.04 6.93 11.58
CA LEU A 119 11.60 5.60 12.00
C LEU A 119 12.15 5.23 13.37
N ARG A 120 13.45 5.45 13.59
CA ARG A 120 14.12 5.22 14.87
C ARG A 120 13.51 6.07 15.96
N LYS A 121 13.27 7.37 15.71
CA LYS A 121 12.63 8.28 16.67
C LYS A 121 11.21 7.83 17.04
N VAL A 122 10.42 7.35 16.08
CA VAL A 122 9.08 6.78 16.34
C VAL A 122 9.17 5.54 17.23
N TYR A 123 10.20 4.71 17.06
CA TYR A 123 10.39 3.48 17.82
C TYR A 123 10.91 3.75 19.24
N GLU A 124 11.94 4.58 19.38
CA GLU A 124 12.69 4.76 20.62
C GLU A 124 12.14 5.87 21.52
N ASN A 125 11.58 6.93 20.94
CA ASN A 125 11.10 8.09 21.71
C ASN A 125 9.59 7.97 21.99
N GLN A 126 9.26 7.61 23.24
CA GLN A 126 7.88 7.43 23.68
C GLN A 126 7.05 8.71 23.56
N GLU A 127 7.57 9.85 24.01
CA GLU A 127 6.87 11.14 23.96
C GLU A 127 6.57 11.54 22.51
N PHE A 128 7.55 11.41 21.62
CA PHE A 128 7.38 11.67 20.20
C PHE A 128 6.30 10.76 19.59
N ARG A 129 6.34 9.47 19.93
CA ARG A 129 5.33 8.50 19.48
C ARG A 129 3.93 8.85 19.97
N GLU A 130 3.76 9.18 21.25
CA GLU A 130 2.46 9.53 21.84
C GLU A 130 1.88 10.81 21.23
N ASN A 131 2.70 11.85 21.06
CA ASN A 131 2.31 13.09 20.41
C ASN A 131 1.89 12.85 18.96
N ARG A 132 2.69 12.07 18.22
CA ARG A 132 2.36 11.67 16.85
C ARG A 132 1.05 10.88 16.79
N MET A 133 0.83 9.96 17.71
CA MET A 133 -0.41 9.18 17.79
C MET A 133 -1.63 10.07 18.05
N ALA A 134 -1.53 11.05 18.95
CA ALA A 134 -2.62 11.99 19.21
C ALA A 134 -2.99 12.82 17.97
N VAL A 135 -1.98 13.29 17.21
CA VAL A 135 -2.20 14.03 15.96
C VAL A 135 -2.88 13.16 14.92
N LEU A 136 -2.38 11.94 14.69
CA LEU A 136 -2.93 11.03 13.69
C LEU A 136 -4.37 10.59 14.03
N SER A 137 -4.65 10.26 15.29
CA SER A 137 -6.02 9.94 15.71
C SER A 137 -6.98 11.09 15.50
N ARG A 138 -6.56 12.34 15.74
CA ARG A 138 -7.39 13.52 15.44
C ARG A 138 -7.67 13.62 13.93
N LEU A 139 -6.65 13.47 13.09
CA LEU A 139 -6.80 13.52 11.64
C LEU A 139 -7.73 12.41 11.11
N GLN A 140 -7.56 11.19 11.61
CA GLN A 140 -8.43 10.06 11.26
C GLN A 140 -9.89 10.33 11.61
N ARG A 141 -10.18 10.88 12.80
CA ARG A 141 -11.56 11.21 13.19
C ARG A 141 -12.16 12.28 12.28
N THR A 142 -11.43 13.37 12.04
CA THR A 142 -11.89 14.44 11.13
C THR A 142 -12.13 13.91 9.72
N GLU A 143 -11.26 13.02 9.23
CA GLU A 143 -11.44 12.41 7.92
C GLU A 143 -12.64 11.45 7.88
N ALA A 144 -12.82 10.63 8.91
CA ALA A 144 -13.96 9.73 9.04
C ALA A 144 -15.30 10.49 9.08
N GLU A 145 -15.36 11.60 9.81
CA GLU A 145 -16.52 12.50 9.85
C GLU A 145 -16.80 13.09 8.47
N ARG A 146 -15.77 13.61 7.79
CA ARG A 146 -15.90 14.20 6.45
C ARG A 146 -16.38 13.17 5.42
N LEU A 147 -15.89 11.93 5.50
CA LEU A 147 -16.28 10.82 4.63
C LEU A 147 -17.58 10.12 5.07
N ARG A 148 -18.21 10.59 6.16
CA ARG A 148 -19.45 10.05 6.74
C ARG A 148 -19.34 8.55 7.02
N ILE A 149 -18.22 8.14 7.60
CA ILE A 149 -18.02 6.76 8.02
C ILE A 149 -18.93 6.47 9.21
N ASP A 150 -19.84 5.53 9.01
CA ASP A 150 -20.63 4.96 10.09
C ASP A 150 -19.98 3.65 10.53
N ALA A 151 -19.60 3.56 11.81
CA ALA A 151 -19.09 2.35 12.42
C ALA A 151 -20.13 1.64 13.31
N ALA A 152 -21.41 2.03 13.19
CA ALA A 152 -22.52 1.36 13.87
C ALA A 152 -22.48 -0.15 13.57
N GLY A 153 -22.55 -0.96 14.62
CA GLY A 153 -22.49 -2.43 14.54
C GLY A 153 -21.44 -3.08 15.43
N GLY A 154 -20.38 -2.35 15.79
CA GLY A 154 -19.34 -2.82 16.70
C GLY A 154 -18.45 -3.92 16.11
N ILE A 155 -17.16 -3.62 15.89
CA ILE A 155 -16.21 -4.57 15.29
C ILE A 155 -15.58 -5.42 16.39
N ARG A 156 -16.17 -6.57 16.71
CA ARG A 156 -15.65 -7.49 17.74
C ARG A 156 -14.73 -8.54 17.14
N THR A 157 -14.97 -8.95 15.90
CA THR A 157 -14.24 -9.98 15.18
C THR A 157 -13.84 -9.53 13.79
N LYS A 158 -12.85 -10.20 13.19
CA LYS A 158 -12.47 -9.96 11.79
C LYS A 158 -13.61 -10.21 10.80
N LYS A 159 -14.64 -10.98 11.15
CA LYS A 159 -15.79 -11.24 10.28
C LYS A 159 -16.78 -10.07 10.27
N ASP A 160 -16.76 -9.24 11.29
CA ASP A 160 -17.70 -8.11 11.44
C ASP A 160 -17.41 -7.00 10.41
N VAL A 161 -16.29 -7.12 9.70
CA VAL A 161 -15.87 -6.23 8.61
C VAL A 161 -16.55 -6.56 7.28
N ILE A 162 -17.09 -7.77 7.15
CA ILE A 162 -17.64 -8.29 5.89
C ILE A 162 -18.79 -7.41 5.38
N PRO A 163 -19.78 -6.97 6.20
CA PRO A 163 -20.85 -6.11 5.71
C PRO A 163 -20.33 -4.77 5.16
N PHE A 164 -19.34 -4.16 5.81
CA PHE A 164 -18.70 -2.93 5.32
C PHE A 164 -17.99 -3.18 3.99
N LEU A 165 -17.27 -4.29 3.86
CA LEU A 165 -16.63 -4.66 2.60
C LEU A 165 -17.62 -4.95 1.49
N GLU A 166 -18.73 -5.63 1.79
CA GLU A 166 -19.78 -5.89 0.82
C GLU A 166 -20.34 -4.58 0.25
N GLN A 167 -20.61 -3.61 1.13
CA GLN A 167 -21.03 -2.27 0.73
C GLN A 167 -19.96 -1.56 -0.11
N PHE A 168 -18.75 -1.39 0.43
CA PHE A 168 -17.68 -0.64 -0.24
C PHE A 168 -17.27 -1.27 -1.58
N CYS A 169 -17.14 -2.60 -1.61
CA CYS A 169 -16.81 -3.32 -2.84
C CYS A 169 -17.95 -3.18 -3.87
N GLY A 170 -19.21 -3.30 -3.43
CA GLY A 170 -20.38 -3.11 -4.29
C GLY A 170 -20.43 -1.71 -4.91
N ASP A 171 -20.26 -0.67 -4.11
CA ASP A 171 -20.25 0.73 -4.56
C ASP A 171 -19.15 1.02 -5.60
N LEU A 172 -18.02 0.28 -5.52
CA LEU A 172 -16.87 0.43 -6.41
C LEU A 172 -16.91 -0.54 -7.61
N GLY A 173 -17.99 -1.30 -7.78
CA GLY A 173 -18.19 -2.23 -8.90
C GLY A 173 -17.37 -3.52 -8.80
N PHE A 174 -16.97 -3.92 -7.60
CA PHE A 174 -16.44 -5.26 -7.37
C PHE A 174 -17.59 -6.25 -7.17
N GLU A 175 -17.51 -7.38 -7.85
CA GLU A 175 -18.51 -8.45 -7.77
C GLU A 175 -18.14 -9.46 -6.67
N GLY A 176 -19.12 -9.88 -5.89
CA GLY A 176 -18.96 -10.92 -4.88
C GLY A 176 -18.62 -12.27 -5.52
N ARG A 177 -17.43 -12.81 -5.22
CA ARG A 177 -17.00 -14.15 -5.68
C ARG A 177 -17.31 -15.23 -4.65
N SER A 178 -17.18 -14.89 -3.38
CA SER A 178 -17.50 -15.75 -2.24
C SER A 178 -17.78 -14.89 -1.01
N ARG A 179 -18.22 -15.50 0.10
CA ARG A 179 -18.61 -14.79 1.34
C ARG A 179 -17.59 -13.76 1.86
N ASN A 180 -16.32 -13.93 1.54
CA ASN A 180 -15.24 -13.06 2.01
C ASN A 180 -14.28 -12.61 0.89
N ARG A 181 -14.72 -12.65 -0.38
CA ARG A 181 -13.91 -12.22 -1.52
C ARG A 181 -14.74 -11.53 -2.59
N TRP A 182 -14.21 -10.43 -3.10
CA TRP A 182 -14.79 -9.60 -4.15
C TRP A 182 -13.76 -9.38 -5.25
N GLN A 183 -14.19 -9.29 -6.50
CA GLN A 183 -13.29 -9.14 -7.64
C GLN A 183 -13.79 -8.12 -8.64
N LYS A 184 -12.87 -7.45 -9.32
CA LYS A 184 -13.14 -6.51 -10.42
C LYS A 184 -12.20 -6.80 -11.57
N LYS A 185 -12.74 -6.90 -12.79
CA LYS A 185 -11.94 -7.06 -14.01
C LYS A 185 -11.52 -5.70 -14.53
N VAL A 186 -10.26 -5.58 -14.94
CA VAL A 186 -9.67 -4.34 -15.46
C VAL A 186 -8.96 -4.62 -16.78
N GLY A 187 -9.19 -3.76 -17.78
CA GLY A 187 -8.52 -3.86 -19.09
C GLY A 187 -8.71 -5.22 -19.79
N GLY A 188 -9.78 -5.95 -19.47
CA GLY A 188 -10.10 -7.27 -20.04
C GLY A 188 -9.17 -8.43 -19.62
N CYS A 189 -8.07 -8.16 -18.92
CA CYS A 189 -7.02 -9.15 -18.66
C CYS A 189 -6.51 -9.18 -17.22
N LEU A 190 -6.76 -8.14 -16.42
CA LEU A 190 -6.47 -8.11 -15.00
C LEU A 190 -7.71 -8.41 -14.17
N VAL A 191 -7.49 -9.07 -13.03
CA VAL A 191 -8.49 -9.24 -11.98
C VAL A 191 -7.90 -8.70 -10.67
N PHE A 192 -8.55 -7.69 -10.13
CA PHE A 192 -8.29 -7.13 -8.81
C PHE A 192 -9.20 -7.85 -7.83
N GLU A 193 -8.65 -8.58 -6.87
CA GLU A 193 -9.39 -9.31 -5.84
C GLU A 193 -9.09 -8.72 -4.46
N ILE A 194 -10.16 -8.47 -3.70
CA ILE A 194 -10.13 -8.07 -2.30
C ILE A 194 -10.69 -9.23 -1.50
N GLY A 195 -9.96 -9.68 -0.48
CA GLY A 195 -10.37 -10.76 0.39
C GLY A 195 -10.20 -10.43 1.87
N VAL A 196 -10.88 -11.19 2.73
CA VAL A 196 -10.69 -11.14 4.19
C VAL A 196 -9.93 -12.36 4.66
N TRP A 197 -8.82 -12.15 5.35
CA TRP A 197 -8.10 -13.19 6.07
C TRP A 197 -8.80 -13.51 7.40
N LEU A 198 -9.42 -14.69 7.46
CA LEU A 198 -10.26 -15.13 8.58
C LEU A 198 -9.48 -15.89 9.68
N GLY A 199 -8.17 -16.09 9.52
CA GLY A 199 -7.31 -16.77 10.49
C GLY A 199 -6.76 -15.86 11.58
N GLY A 200 -6.23 -16.46 12.66
CA GLY A 200 -5.47 -15.77 13.71
C GLY A 200 -6.30 -15.10 14.81
N ASN A 201 -5.62 -14.72 15.90
CA ASN A 201 -6.25 -14.09 17.08
C ASN A 201 -6.83 -12.70 16.74
N VAL A 202 -7.85 -12.31 17.49
CA VAL A 202 -8.86 -11.27 17.18
C VAL A 202 -8.35 -9.83 17.37
N PHE A 203 -7.11 -9.64 17.78
CA PHE A 203 -6.59 -8.31 18.01
C PHE A 203 -6.46 -7.54 16.69
N ARG A 204 -7.01 -6.33 16.69
CA ARG A 204 -6.92 -5.29 15.65
C ARG A 204 -5.48 -4.78 15.47
N MET A 205 -4.49 -5.68 15.48
CA MET A 205 -3.09 -5.32 15.25
C MET A 205 -2.77 -5.25 13.76
N TRP A 206 -3.57 -5.91 12.90
CA TRP A 206 -3.26 -6.05 11.47
C TRP A 206 -4.51 -5.98 10.60
N SER A 207 -4.40 -5.31 9.45
CA SER A 207 -5.42 -5.29 8.38
C SER A 207 -6.01 -6.67 8.14
N PRO A 208 -7.35 -6.84 8.15
CA PRO A 208 -7.95 -8.13 7.80
C PRO A 208 -7.93 -8.35 6.29
N LEU A 209 -7.46 -7.36 5.51
CA LEU A 209 -7.58 -7.34 4.06
C LEU A 209 -6.41 -8.04 3.39
N LYS A 210 -6.75 -8.78 2.35
CA LYS A 210 -5.83 -9.37 1.40
C LYS A 210 -6.13 -8.80 0.03
N PHE A 211 -5.11 -8.28 -0.64
CA PHE A 211 -5.24 -7.72 -1.97
C PHE A 211 -4.47 -8.59 -2.95
N ARG A 212 -5.10 -8.89 -4.09
CA ARG A 212 -4.48 -9.66 -5.16
C ARG A 212 -4.72 -9.02 -6.51
N ILE A 213 -3.67 -8.93 -7.32
CA ILE A 213 -3.80 -8.61 -8.75
C ILE A 213 -3.32 -9.84 -9.51
N VAL A 214 -4.18 -10.40 -10.34
CA VAL A 214 -3.85 -11.56 -11.18
C VAL A 214 -4.17 -11.29 -12.63
N HIS A 215 -3.46 -11.97 -13.52
CA HIS A 215 -3.82 -12.01 -14.92
C HIS A 215 -4.82 -13.16 -15.16
N VAL A 216 -5.86 -12.94 -15.97
CA VAL A 216 -6.93 -13.92 -16.22
C VAL A 216 -6.42 -15.27 -16.75
N ARG A 217 -5.31 -15.26 -17.49
CA ARG A 217 -4.66 -16.48 -18.02
C ARG A 217 -3.77 -17.18 -17.01
N GLU A 218 -3.29 -16.49 -15.98
CA GLU A 218 -2.31 -17.01 -15.01
C GLU A 218 -2.72 -16.72 -13.55
N PRO A 219 -3.87 -17.21 -13.06
CA PRO A 219 -4.41 -16.84 -11.75
C PRO A 219 -3.57 -17.34 -10.56
N LYS A 220 -2.63 -18.26 -10.79
CA LYS A 220 -1.70 -18.77 -9.77
C LYS A 220 -0.55 -17.80 -9.49
N TYR A 221 -0.23 -16.95 -10.46
CA TYR A 221 0.82 -15.95 -10.33
C TYR A 221 0.16 -14.59 -10.03
N ALA A 222 0.55 -13.96 -8.93
CA ALA A 222 -0.22 -12.85 -8.37
C ALA A 222 0.70 -11.80 -7.74
N PHE A 223 0.32 -10.53 -7.91
CA PHE A 223 0.55 -9.54 -6.87
C PHE A 223 -0.26 -9.96 -5.66
N GLU A 224 0.38 -10.07 -4.50
CA GLU A 224 -0.30 -10.45 -3.26
C GLU A 224 0.26 -9.67 -2.09
N THR A 225 -0.62 -9.04 -1.32
CA THR A 225 -0.26 -8.42 -0.05
C THR A 225 -1.33 -8.65 0.99
N GLU A 226 -0.87 -8.83 2.23
CA GLU A 226 -1.70 -8.80 3.42
C GLU A 226 -1.54 -7.41 4.06
N GLY A 227 -2.65 -6.69 4.11
CA GLY A 227 -2.72 -5.38 4.73
C GLY A 227 -1.97 -4.26 4.03
N ALA A 228 -1.58 -3.26 4.84
CA ALA A 228 -1.25 -1.93 4.35
C ALA A 228 0.23 -1.69 4.08
N ALA A 229 1.14 -2.59 4.50
CA ALA A 229 2.58 -2.34 4.37
C ALA A 229 3.02 -2.22 2.90
N VAL A 230 2.60 -3.13 2.03
CA VAL A 230 2.92 -3.06 0.59
C VAL A 230 2.18 -1.91 -0.07
N LEU A 231 0.92 -1.64 0.31
CA LEU A 231 0.20 -0.46 -0.19
C LEU A 231 0.87 0.85 0.25
N GLY A 232 1.46 0.89 1.44
CA GLY A 232 2.29 1.99 1.93
C GLY A 232 3.58 2.20 1.13
N ARG A 233 4.10 1.16 0.47
CA ARG A 233 5.21 1.31 -0.48
C ARG A 233 4.75 1.82 -1.85
N LEU A 234 3.51 1.49 -2.25
CA LEU A 234 2.93 2.03 -3.49
C LEU A 234 2.48 3.49 -3.34
N VAL A 235 1.93 3.85 -2.17
CA VAL A 235 1.58 5.22 -1.76
C VAL A 235 2.08 5.44 -0.32
N PRO A 236 3.19 6.18 -0.12
CA PRO A 236 3.79 6.45 1.19
C PRO A 236 2.79 7.01 2.18
N GLY A 237 2.72 6.44 3.38
CA GLY A 237 1.80 6.84 4.43
C GLY A 237 0.42 6.17 4.34
N ALA A 238 0.12 5.37 3.31
CA ALA A 238 -1.12 4.58 3.29
C ALA A 238 -1.17 3.52 4.40
N ASP A 239 -0.02 3.10 4.93
CA ASP A 239 0.09 2.23 6.10
C ASP A 239 -0.49 2.86 7.39
N LEU A 240 -0.61 4.20 7.44
CA LEU A 240 -1.23 4.90 8.55
C LEU A 240 -2.72 4.55 8.69
N TYR A 241 -3.37 4.08 7.61
CA TYR A 241 -4.75 3.57 7.65
C TYR A 241 -4.88 2.17 8.28
N ALA A 242 -3.79 1.45 8.54
CA ALA A 242 -3.82 0.20 9.30
C ALA A 242 -3.78 0.42 10.83
N ARG A 243 -3.81 1.67 11.29
CA ARG A 243 -3.80 2.03 12.71
C ARG A 243 -5.21 2.19 13.23
N TRP A 244 -5.59 1.38 14.22
CA TRP A 244 -6.95 1.38 14.72
C TRP A 244 -7.00 1.31 16.25
N GLY A 245 -7.25 2.45 16.88
CA GLY A 245 -7.58 2.57 18.30
C GLY A 245 -9.09 2.52 18.56
N SER A 246 -9.93 2.57 17.53
CA SER A 246 -11.39 2.56 17.62
C SER A 246 -12.05 1.87 16.42
N ASP A 247 -13.36 1.59 16.52
CA ASP A 247 -14.16 0.99 15.43
C ASP A 247 -14.26 1.94 14.23
N LEU A 248 -14.38 3.25 14.50
CA LEU A 248 -14.40 4.29 13.48
C LEU A 248 -13.11 4.31 12.65
N GLU A 249 -11.96 4.35 13.33
CA GLU A 249 -10.64 4.31 12.69
C GLU A 249 -10.44 3.01 11.90
N TYR A 250 -10.99 1.90 12.41
CA TYR A 250 -10.94 0.59 11.77
C TYR A 250 -11.75 0.54 10.47
N VAL A 251 -13.00 1.01 10.47
CA VAL A 251 -13.83 1.09 9.26
C VAL A 251 -13.25 2.09 8.25
N LEU A 252 -12.79 3.25 8.71
CA LEU A 252 -12.08 4.22 7.87
C LEU A 252 -10.87 3.55 7.19
N GLY A 253 -10.05 2.83 7.96
CA GLY A 253 -8.88 2.14 7.46
C GLY A 253 -9.21 1.11 6.39
N ILE A 254 -10.26 0.31 6.60
CA ILE A 254 -10.74 -0.62 5.59
C ILE A 254 -11.16 0.12 4.32
N ARG A 255 -12.01 1.14 4.44
CA ARG A 255 -12.49 1.90 3.29
C ARG A 255 -11.33 2.51 2.52
N ALA A 256 -10.39 3.17 3.20
CA ALA A 256 -9.22 3.79 2.59
C ALA A 256 -8.37 2.80 1.80
N LEU A 257 -8.08 1.61 2.35
CA LEU A 257 -7.27 0.61 1.65
C LEU A 257 -8.00 -0.02 0.46
N VAL A 258 -9.33 -0.23 0.57
CA VAL A 258 -10.17 -0.70 -0.55
C VAL A 258 -10.20 0.34 -1.67
N GLU A 259 -10.42 1.61 -1.33
CA GLU A 259 -10.45 2.73 -2.26
C GLU A 259 -9.09 2.92 -2.94
N LEU A 260 -7.98 2.88 -2.19
CA LEU A 260 -6.64 2.93 -2.76
C LEU A 260 -6.40 1.79 -3.75
N PHE A 261 -6.82 0.57 -3.41
CA PHE A 261 -6.66 -0.57 -4.32
C PHE A 261 -7.53 -0.42 -5.58
N ASN A 262 -8.74 0.11 -5.46
CA ASN A 262 -9.59 0.45 -6.60
C ASN A 262 -8.99 1.59 -7.45
N VAL A 263 -8.34 2.58 -6.84
CA VAL A 263 -7.63 3.66 -7.56
C VAL A 263 -6.46 3.09 -8.36
N ILE A 264 -5.67 2.16 -7.78
CA ILE A 264 -4.63 1.45 -8.53
C ILE A 264 -5.25 0.76 -9.75
N ALA A 265 -6.38 0.06 -9.56
CA ALA A 265 -7.14 -0.58 -10.63
C ALA A 265 -7.53 0.42 -11.73
N GLY A 266 -8.07 1.58 -11.38
CA GLY A 266 -8.43 2.64 -12.32
C GLY A 266 -7.22 3.24 -13.06
N THR A 267 -6.06 3.37 -12.40
CA THR A 267 -4.84 3.83 -13.09
C THR A 267 -4.33 2.83 -14.12
N PHE A 268 -4.48 1.53 -13.88
CA PHE A 268 -4.22 0.51 -14.91
C PHE A 268 -5.21 0.60 -16.05
N GLU A 269 -6.50 0.75 -15.77
CA GLU A 269 -7.54 0.88 -16.79
C GLU A 269 -7.22 2.01 -17.78
N ASN A 270 -6.88 3.19 -17.24
CA ASN A 270 -6.51 4.35 -18.04
C ASN A 270 -5.22 4.11 -18.85
N ALA A 271 -4.20 3.50 -18.24
CA ALA A 271 -2.93 3.23 -18.91
C ALA A 271 -3.03 2.17 -20.02
N LEU A 272 -3.91 1.18 -19.85
CA LEU A 272 -4.14 0.14 -20.85
C LEU A 272 -5.01 0.64 -21.99
N ALA A 273 -5.96 1.54 -21.72
CA ALA A 273 -6.78 2.17 -22.74
C ALA A 273 -6.02 3.21 -23.59
N SER A 274 -4.99 3.86 -23.04
CA SER A 274 -4.17 4.84 -23.78
C SER A 274 -3.07 4.21 -24.63
N GLY A 275 -2.78 2.91 -24.43
CA GLY A 275 -1.79 2.14 -25.19
C GLY A 275 -2.38 1.26 -26.30
N SER A 276 -3.70 1.25 -26.46
CA SER A 276 -4.45 0.55 -27.53
C SER A 276 -4.89 1.51 -28.62
#